data_AF-A0A255I5C5-F1
#
_entry.id   AF-A0A255I5C5-F1
#
_cell.length_a   1.000
_cell.length_b   1.000
_cell.length_c   1.000
_cell.angle_alpha   90.00
_cell.angle_beta   90.00
_cell.angle_gamma   90.00
#
_symmetry.space_group_name_H-M   'P 1'
#
loop_
_entity.id
_entity.type
_entity.pdbx_description
1 polymer ?
#
loop_
_entity_poly.entity_id
_entity_poly.type
_entity_poly.pdbx_seq_one_letter_code
_entity_poly.pdbx_strand_id
1 'polypeptide(L)'
;MKTFLTISFKDFFMINLLLLFPLIIFGILFSVMKKGCNRNLRKSIGYLGTVIFGIIGVPVHELSHLLMCFVFRHTVTEISLFRPMKGRYDNVLGFVKHKYNANSIYQVAGCFFIGIAPMICGSFMIVFIINLIFPAMIHNLNFFADLDTLQLSSFTNAILYNTKLILSNIFSSSNLTNIGYWFSIYVIISITLHMTISKADFDNAFSGFALLEVIIFVIAMLSNVFDLNNNAMLNNVKQISSILLSVLFIAFIMFGIVYVLSYIMYRILN
;
A
#
# COMPACT_ATOMS: atom_id res chain seq x y z
N MET A 1 -25.12 25.76 13.39
CA MET A 1 -24.02 26.05 12.43
C MET A 1 -22.63 25.83 13.04
N LYS A 2 -22.28 26.45 14.19
CA LYS A 2 -20.98 26.23 14.87
C LYS A 2 -20.69 24.75 15.21
N THR A 3 -21.70 24.01 15.68
CA THR A 3 -21.59 22.57 16.00
C THR A 3 -21.32 21.68 14.77
N PHE A 4 -21.98 21.93 13.64
CA PHE A 4 -21.76 21.16 12.40
C PHE A 4 -20.35 21.34 11.84
N LEU A 5 -19.86 22.58 11.84
CA LEU A 5 -18.52 22.88 11.36
C LEU A 5 -17.46 22.18 12.22
N THR A 6 -17.62 22.20 13.55
CA THR A 6 -16.68 21.51 14.45
C THR A 6 -16.67 19.99 14.27
N ILE A 7 -17.82 19.37 14.01
CA ILE A 7 -17.90 17.92 13.75
C ILE A 7 -17.23 17.59 12.41
N SER A 8 -17.49 18.40 11.37
CA SER A 8 -16.88 18.21 10.04
C SER A 8 -15.35 18.30 10.07
N PHE A 9 -14.80 19.26 10.83
CA PHE A 9 -13.35 19.35 11.03
C PHE A 9 -12.77 18.14 11.76
N LYS A 10 -13.49 17.63 12.77
CA LYS A 10 -13.07 16.42 13.49
C LYS A 10 -13.05 15.21 12.56
N ASP A 11 -14.08 15.00 11.76
CA ASP A 11 -14.16 13.87 10.81
C ASP A 11 -13.08 13.97 9.75
N PHE A 12 -12.88 15.16 9.17
CA PHE A 12 -11.80 15.45 8.24
C PHE A 12 -10.42 15.07 8.81
N PHE A 13 -10.15 15.48 10.06
CA PHE A 13 -8.90 15.16 10.73
C PHE A 13 -8.77 13.66 11.01
N MET A 14 -9.85 13.00 11.43
CA MET A 14 -9.86 11.55 11.67
C MET A 14 -9.60 10.75 10.40
N ILE A 15 -10.21 11.12 9.26
CA ILE A 15 -9.98 10.45 7.97
C ILE A 15 -8.50 10.59 7.58
N ASN A 16 -7.94 11.80 7.69
CA ASN A 16 -6.54 12.08 7.42
C ASN A 16 -5.59 11.25 8.30
N LEU A 17 -5.86 11.24 9.61
CA LEU A 17 -5.06 10.53 10.60
C LEU A 17 -5.08 9.01 10.40
N LEU A 18 -6.24 8.45 10.06
CA LEU A 18 -6.42 7.01 9.93
C LEU A 18 -5.97 6.46 8.58
N LEU A 19 -6.06 7.23 7.50
CA LEU A 19 -5.84 6.74 6.14
C LEU A 19 -4.61 7.37 5.46
N LEU A 20 -4.58 8.71 5.37
CA LEU A 20 -3.61 9.42 4.54
C LEU A 20 -2.22 9.48 5.17
N PHE A 21 -2.11 9.90 6.43
CA PHE A 21 -0.81 9.97 7.10
C PHE A 21 -0.12 8.62 7.20
N PRO A 22 -0.79 7.51 7.55
CA PRO A 22 -0.14 6.21 7.57
C PRO A 22 0.38 5.77 6.19
N LEU A 23 -0.37 6.02 5.11
CA LEU A 23 0.10 5.73 3.75
C LEU A 23 1.39 6.50 3.41
N ILE A 24 1.46 7.79 3.77
CA ILE A 24 2.66 8.61 3.56
C ILE A 24 3.83 8.08 4.40
N ILE A 25 3.61 7.79 5.69
CA ILE A 25 4.64 7.29 6.61
C ILE A 25 5.20 5.96 6.10
N PHE A 26 4.34 4.98 5.80
CA PHE A 26 4.77 3.69 5.27
C PHE A 26 5.40 3.82 3.88
N GLY A 27 4.91 4.71 3.03
CA GLY A 27 5.49 4.98 1.71
C GLY A 27 6.94 5.47 1.80
N ILE A 28 7.22 6.44 2.67
CA ILE A 28 8.58 6.94 2.95
C ILE A 28 9.43 5.81 3.54
N LEU A 29 8.91 5.10 4.53
CA LEU A 29 9.62 4.05 5.23
C LEU A 29 10.02 2.92 4.28
N PHE A 30 9.10 2.44 3.45
CA PHE A 30 9.40 1.42 2.44
C PHE A 30 10.39 1.90 1.39
N SER A 31 10.34 3.18 1.00
CA SER A 31 11.32 3.77 0.07
C SER A 31 12.75 3.70 0.63
N VAL A 32 12.93 3.98 1.94
CA VAL A 32 14.22 3.86 2.62
C VAL A 32 14.67 2.40 2.71
N MET A 33 13.79 1.51 3.16
CA MET A 33 14.11 0.09 3.31
C MET A 33 14.46 -0.57 1.96
N LYS A 34 13.71 -0.28 0.90
CA LYS A 34 13.97 -0.81 -0.45
C LYS A 34 15.35 -0.42 -0.96
N LYS A 35 15.77 0.84 -0.76
CA LYS A 35 17.13 1.28 -1.12
C LYS A 35 18.19 0.44 -0.40
N GLY A 36 17.97 0.17 0.88
CA GLY A 36 18.82 -0.70 1.69
C GLY A 36 18.88 -2.15 1.18
N CYS A 37 17.73 -2.79 0.99
CA CYS A 37 17.63 -4.16 0.46
C CYS A 37 18.29 -4.27 -0.91
N ASN A 38 17.98 -3.37 -1.84
CA ASN A 38 18.55 -3.38 -3.19
C ASN A 38 20.06 -3.16 -3.18
N ARG A 39 20.59 -2.32 -2.29
CA ARG A 39 22.04 -2.14 -2.12
C ARG A 39 22.70 -3.43 -1.68
N ASN A 40 22.14 -4.09 -0.66
CA ASN A 40 22.71 -5.33 -0.13
C ASN A 40 22.63 -6.47 -1.18
N LEU A 41 21.47 -6.64 -1.83
CA LEU A 41 21.25 -7.64 -2.89
C LEU A 41 22.19 -7.43 -4.09
N ARG A 42 22.39 -6.17 -4.51
CA ARG A 42 23.32 -5.86 -5.61
C ARG A 42 24.76 -6.18 -5.28
N LYS A 43 25.18 -5.94 -4.04
CA LYS A 43 26.54 -6.26 -3.60
C LYS A 43 26.74 -7.76 -3.38
N SER A 44 25.71 -8.53 -3.05
CA SER A 44 25.82 -9.96 -2.78
C SER A 44 25.69 -10.82 -4.05
N ILE A 45 24.61 -10.62 -4.81
CA ILE A 45 24.24 -11.48 -5.96
C ILE A 45 24.10 -10.68 -7.28
N GLY A 46 24.52 -9.42 -7.28
CA GLY A 46 24.51 -8.56 -8.47
C GLY A 46 23.11 -8.14 -8.91
N TYR A 47 22.99 -7.78 -10.19
CA TYR A 47 21.74 -7.32 -10.80
C TYR A 47 20.64 -8.41 -10.80
N LEU A 48 21.04 -9.68 -10.85
CA LEU A 48 20.12 -10.82 -10.88
C LEU A 48 19.18 -10.84 -9.68
N GLY A 49 19.66 -10.48 -8.48
CA GLY A 49 18.81 -10.38 -7.29
C GLY A 49 17.68 -9.37 -7.45
N THR A 50 17.95 -8.22 -8.06
CA THR A 50 16.91 -7.21 -8.31
C THR A 50 15.88 -7.71 -9.32
N VAL A 51 16.31 -8.50 -10.32
CA VAL A 51 15.42 -9.07 -11.35
C VAL A 51 14.53 -10.16 -10.76
N ILE A 52 15.08 -11.11 -9.98
CA ILE A 52 14.33 -12.20 -9.36
C ILE A 52 13.20 -11.64 -8.49
N PHE A 53 13.54 -10.80 -7.51
CA PHE A 53 12.53 -10.20 -6.64
C PHE A 53 11.60 -9.22 -7.38
N GLY A 54 11.95 -8.76 -8.58
CA GLY A 54 11.15 -7.84 -9.40
C GLY A 54 10.20 -8.49 -10.39
N ILE A 55 10.35 -9.78 -10.70
CA ILE A 55 9.62 -10.41 -11.81
C ILE A 55 8.10 -10.41 -11.64
N ILE A 56 7.60 -10.42 -10.39
CA ILE A 56 6.17 -10.36 -10.09
C ILE A 56 5.78 -8.97 -9.59
N GLY A 57 6.53 -8.46 -8.62
CA GLY A 57 6.20 -7.19 -7.97
C GLY A 57 6.23 -5.98 -8.89
N VAL A 58 7.15 -5.92 -9.87
CA VAL A 58 7.22 -4.79 -10.81
C VAL A 58 6.01 -4.77 -11.75
N PRO A 59 5.63 -5.89 -12.42
CA PRO A 59 4.38 -5.93 -13.17
C PRO A 59 3.15 -5.52 -12.35
N VAL A 60 3.01 -6.00 -11.11
CA VAL A 60 1.89 -5.63 -10.23
C VAL A 60 1.92 -4.13 -9.93
N HIS A 61 3.09 -3.56 -9.67
CA HIS A 61 3.27 -2.11 -9.46
C HIS A 61 2.80 -1.31 -10.69
N GLU A 62 3.32 -1.62 -11.87
CA GLU A 62 3.00 -0.88 -13.11
C GLU A 62 1.54 -1.09 -13.53
N LEU A 63 0.97 -2.28 -13.33
CA LEU A 63 -0.46 -2.53 -13.57
C LEU A 63 -1.35 -1.72 -12.63
N SER A 64 -0.89 -1.44 -11.41
CA SER A 64 -1.64 -0.61 -10.45
C SER A 64 -1.75 0.83 -10.97
N HIS A 65 -0.65 1.38 -11.49
CA HIS A 65 -0.65 2.69 -12.17
C HIS A 65 -1.57 2.69 -13.38
N LEU A 66 -1.47 1.65 -14.23
CA LEU A 66 -2.28 1.53 -15.43
C LEU A 66 -3.79 1.48 -15.11
N LEU A 67 -4.17 0.70 -14.10
CA LEU A 67 -5.55 0.58 -13.63
C LEU A 67 -6.09 1.95 -13.21
N MET A 68 -5.36 2.68 -12.37
CA MET A 68 -5.80 4.01 -11.92
C MET A 68 -5.76 5.04 -13.04
N CYS A 69 -4.85 4.92 -14.02
CA CYS A 69 -4.88 5.75 -15.22
C CYS A 69 -6.21 5.60 -15.98
N PHE A 70 -6.72 4.38 -16.11
CA PHE A 70 -8.02 4.15 -16.76
C PHE A 70 -9.18 4.71 -15.95
N VAL A 71 -9.19 4.49 -14.63
CA VAL A 71 -10.23 5.03 -13.73
C VAL A 71 -10.29 6.55 -13.87
N PHE A 72 -9.16 7.24 -13.74
CA PHE A 72 -9.11 8.70 -13.79
C PHE A 72 -9.00 9.28 -15.20
N ARG A 73 -9.15 8.45 -16.24
CA ARG A 73 -9.13 8.86 -17.66
C ARG A 73 -7.84 9.58 -18.09
N HIS A 74 -6.70 9.18 -17.54
CA HIS A 74 -5.39 9.63 -17.98
C HIS A 74 -5.01 8.96 -19.31
N THR A 75 -4.34 9.70 -20.19
CA THR A 75 -3.85 9.16 -21.46
C THR A 75 -2.51 8.49 -21.24
N VAL A 76 -2.46 7.15 -21.32
CA VAL A 76 -1.22 6.39 -21.24
C VAL A 76 -0.46 6.55 -22.55
N THR A 77 0.79 7.02 -22.47
CA THR A 77 1.63 7.30 -23.64
C THR A 77 2.66 6.21 -23.90
N GLU A 78 3.16 5.56 -22.85
CA GLU A 78 4.15 4.50 -22.95
C GLU A 78 4.02 3.57 -21.74
N ILE A 79 4.14 2.27 -21.97
CA ILE A 79 4.05 1.24 -20.92
C ILE A 79 5.15 0.20 -21.11
N SER A 80 5.79 -0.15 -20.00
CA SER A 80 6.70 -1.28 -19.92
C SER A 80 6.54 -1.94 -18.56
N LEU A 81 5.80 -3.06 -18.50
CA LEU A 81 5.54 -3.78 -17.24
C LEU A 81 6.79 -4.40 -16.62
N PHE A 82 7.72 -4.89 -17.44
CA PHE A 82 8.99 -5.45 -16.96
C PHE A 82 10.05 -5.43 -18.07
N ARG A 83 11.19 -4.75 -17.84
CA ARG A 83 12.28 -4.55 -18.81
C ARG A 83 13.69 -4.82 -18.24
N PRO A 84 13.99 -6.03 -17.74
CA PRO A 84 15.25 -6.32 -17.04
C PRO A 84 16.50 -6.10 -17.91
N MET A 85 16.44 -6.32 -19.23
CA MET A 85 17.60 -6.11 -20.10
C MET A 85 18.02 -4.63 -20.20
N LYS A 86 17.04 -3.73 -20.38
CA LYS A 86 17.28 -2.28 -20.41
C LYS A 86 17.51 -1.71 -19.00
N GLY A 87 16.80 -2.25 -18.02
CA GLY A 87 16.88 -1.89 -16.61
C GLY A 87 18.26 -2.09 -15.98
N ARG A 88 19.13 -2.92 -16.58
CA ARG A 88 20.52 -3.11 -16.13
C ARG A 88 21.35 -1.84 -16.26
N TYR A 89 21.02 -0.97 -17.23
CA TYR A 89 21.78 0.23 -17.53
C TYR A 89 21.19 1.49 -16.87
N ASP A 90 19.86 1.61 -16.84
CA ASP A 90 19.16 2.80 -16.32
C ASP A 90 18.51 2.60 -14.93
N ASN A 91 18.61 1.39 -14.34
CA ASN A 91 18.02 1.01 -13.07
C ASN A 91 16.47 1.06 -13.00
N VAL A 92 15.80 1.10 -14.15
CA VAL A 92 14.34 1.16 -14.22
C VAL A 92 13.81 -0.17 -14.76
N LEU A 93 13.16 -0.94 -13.89
CA LEU A 93 12.64 -2.27 -14.22
C LEU A 93 11.26 -2.24 -14.89
N GLY A 94 10.50 -1.18 -14.71
CA GLY A 94 9.17 -0.98 -15.29
C GLY A 94 8.82 0.50 -15.25
N PHE A 95 7.82 0.90 -16.04
CA PHE A 95 7.23 2.24 -15.96
C PHE A 95 5.89 2.29 -16.70
N VAL A 96 5.03 3.22 -16.25
CA VAL A 96 3.86 3.72 -16.99
C VAL A 96 3.98 5.23 -17.12
N LYS A 97 4.12 5.72 -18.37
CA LYS A 97 4.04 7.15 -18.66
C LYS A 97 2.61 7.49 -19.03
N HIS A 98 2.08 8.53 -18.41
CA HIS A 98 0.74 9.03 -18.69
C HIS A 98 0.73 10.56 -18.75
N LYS A 99 -0.30 11.11 -19.38
CA LYS A 99 -0.60 12.53 -19.44
C LYS A 99 -2.01 12.77 -18.92
N TYR A 100 -2.22 13.95 -18.35
CA TYR A 100 -3.51 14.40 -17.86
C TYR A 100 -3.74 15.87 -18.24
N ASN A 101 -5.01 16.25 -18.29
CA ASN A 101 -5.45 17.62 -18.50
C ASN A 101 -5.50 18.33 -17.15
N ALA A 102 -4.59 19.27 -16.93
CA ALA A 102 -4.52 20.06 -15.70
C ALA A 102 -5.78 20.91 -15.44
N ASN A 103 -6.60 21.17 -16.46
CA ASN A 103 -7.87 21.87 -16.31
C ASN A 103 -9.02 20.95 -15.83
N SER A 104 -8.80 19.63 -15.78
CA SER A 104 -9.80 18.66 -15.32
C SER A 104 -9.59 18.32 -13.85
N ILE A 105 -10.49 18.80 -12.99
CA ILE A 105 -10.50 18.50 -11.54
C ILE A 105 -10.45 16.98 -11.29
N TYR A 106 -11.20 16.21 -12.09
CA TYR A 106 -11.23 14.75 -11.96
C TYR A 106 -9.86 14.10 -12.20
N GLN A 107 -9.14 14.54 -13.24
CA GLN A 107 -7.82 13.99 -13.55
C GLN A 107 -6.75 14.47 -12.56
N VAL A 108 -6.82 15.74 -12.14
CA VAL A 108 -5.92 16.27 -11.08
C VAL A 108 -6.12 15.50 -9.77
N ALA A 109 -7.35 15.18 -9.37
CA ALA A 109 -7.60 14.33 -8.22
C ALA A 109 -7.01 12.92 -8.42
N GLY A 110 -7.08 12.40 -9.65
CA GLY A 110 -6.49 11.13 -10.05
C GLY A 110 -4.98 11.04 -9.88
N CYS A 111 -4.24 12.15 -9.96
CA CYS A 111 -2.81 12.16 -9.72
C CYS A 111 -2.42 11.60 -8.36
N PHE A 112 -3.20 11.91 -7.30
CA PHE A 112 -3.01 11.33 -5.97
C PHE A 112 -3.14 9.81 -5.99
N PHE A 113 -4.29 9.32 -6.47
CA PHE A 113 -4.62 7.90 -6.47
C PHE A 113 -3.70 7.06 -7.34
N ILE A 114 -3.27 7.59 -8.50
CA ILE A 114 -2.29 6.92 -9.37
C ILE A 114 -0.97 6.79 -8.62
N GLY A 115 -0.44 7.86 -8.03
CA GLY A 115 0.84 7.80 -7.32
C GLY A 115 0.87 6.82 -6.14
N ILE A 116 -0.25 6.65 -5.42
CA ILE A 116 -0.34 5.65 -4.33
C ILE A 116 -0.91 4.29 -4.76
N ALA A 117 -1.30 4.13 -6.02
CA ALA A 117 -1.95 2.92 -6.53
C ALA A 117 -1.16 1.64 -6.21
N PRO A 118 0.18 1.59 -6.39
CA PRO A 118 0.95 0.39 -6.09
C PRO A 118 0.86 -0.06 -4.63
N MET A 119 0.76 0.87 -3.68
CA MET A 119 0.61 0.53 -2.26
C MET A 119 -0.78 -0.05 -1.96
N ILE A 120 -1.84 0.55 -2.50
CA ILE A 120 -3.22 0.08 -2.30
C ILE A 120 -3.42 -1.29 -2.98
N CYS A 121 -3.12 -1.38 -4.26
CA CYS A 121 -3.28 -2.60 -5.05
C CYS A 121 -2.33 -3.71 -4.57
N GLY A 122 -1.10 -3.37 -4.19
CA GLY A 122 -0.16 -4.33 -3.59
C GLY A 122 -0.70 -4.91 -2.29
N SER A 123 -1.22 -4.06 -1.41
CA SER A 123 -1.82 -4.48 -0.13
C SER A 123 -3.06 -5.37 -0.36
N PHE A 124 -3.93 -5.01 -1.30
CA PHE A 124 -5.07 -5.84 -1.70
C PHE A 124 -4.62 -7.21 -2.23
N MET A 125 -3.61 -7.24 -3.12
CA MET A 125 -3.08 -8.50 -3.67
C MET A 125 -2.47 -9.39 -2.59
N ILE A 126 -1.79 -8.82 -1.59
CA ILE A 126 -1.26 -9.58 -0.45
C ILE A 126 -2.40 -10.25 0.33
N VAL A 127 -3.45 -9.51 0.71
CA VAL A 127 -4.61 -10.08 1.41
C VAL A 127 -5.30 -11.15 0.56
N PHE A 128 -5.45 -10.91 -0.73
CA PHE A 128 -6.06 -11.85 -1.66
C PHE A 128 -5.28 -13.16 -1.73
N ILE A 129 -3.96 -13.10 -1.90
CA ILE A 129 -3.08 -14.28 -1.93
C ILE A 129 -3.15 -15.03 -0.59
N ILE A 130 -3.14 -14.33 0.54
CA ILE A 130 -3.23 -14.99 1.85
C ILE A 130 -4.58 -15.69 2.01
N ASN A 131 -5.69 -15.07 1.57
CA ASN A 131 -7.01 -15.70 1.64
C ASN A 131 -7.15 -16.91 0.70
N LEU A 132 -6.41 -16.95 -0.42
CA LEU A 132 -6.36 -18.12 -1.30
C LEU A 132 -5.65 -19.31 -0.63
N ILE A 133 -4.59 -19.06 0.15
CA ILE A 133 -3.81 -20.12 0.82
C ILE A 133 -4.48 -20.55 2.13
N PHE A 134 -5.08 -19.59 2.85
CA PHE A 134 -5.74 -19.78 4.13
C PHE A 134 -7.21 -19.36 3.99
N PRO A 135 -8.07 -20.23 3.43
CA PRO A 135 -9.48 -19.95 3.28
C PRO A 135 -10.09 -19.56 4.63
N ALA A 136 -10.99 -18.56 4.61
CA ALA A 136 -11.62 -17.95 5.78
C ALA A 136 -10.73 -17.03 6.64
N MET A 137 -9.49 -16.72 6.22
CA MET A 137 -8.70 -15.68 6.89
C MET A 137 -9.43 -14.34 6.90
N ILE A 138 -10.02 -13.94 5.76
CA ILE A 138 -10.78 -12.69 5.67
C ILE A 138 -11.93 -12.69 6.69
N HIS A 139 -12.69 -13.78 6.84
CA HIS A 139 -13.80 -13.84 7.80
C HIS A 139 -13.36 -13.67 9.26
N ASN A 140 -12.11 -14.02 9.58
CA ASN A 140 -11.53 -13.91 10.91
C ASN A 140 -10.76 -12.59 11.12
N LEU A 141 -10.67 -11.71 10.12
CA LEU A 141 -10.18 -10.37 10.35
C LEU A 141 -11.17 -9.65 11.27
N ASN A 142 -10.66 -9.00 12.31
CA ASN A 142 -11.49 -8.21 13.19
C ASN A 142 -11.93 -6.96 12.44
N PHE A 143 -13.11 -7.08 11.81
CA PHE A 143 -13.78 -5.97 11.14
C PHE A 143 -14.43 -5.01 12.15
N PHE A 144 -14.73 -5.43 13.39
CA PHE A 144 -15.32 -4.66 14.51
C PHE A 144 -15.13 -5.45 15.83
N ALA A 145 -14.88 -4.88 17.01
CA ALA A 145 -15.85 -4.24 17.93
C ALA A 145 -15.06 -3.73 19.18
N ASP A 146 -15.22 -2.57 19.80
CA ASP A 146 -16.18 -1.47 19.75
C ASP A 146 -15.42 -0.14 19.57
N LEU A 147 -15.83 0.69 18.61
CA LEU A 147 -15.28 2.03 18.37
C LEU A 147 -16.30 3.13 18.69
N ASP A 148 -17.25 2.83 19.58
CA ASP A 148 -18.15 3.83 20.18
C ASP A 148 -17.40 4.81 21.07
N THR A 149 -16.20 4.44 21.52
CA THR A 149 -15.24 5.37 22.09
C THR A 149 -14.07 5.55 21.13
N LEU A 150 -13.75 6.80 20.81
CA LEU A 150 -12.59 7.21 20.00
C LEU A 150 -11.26 6.96 20.72
N GLN A 151 -11.12 5.83 21.41
CA GLN A 151 -9.89 5.47 22.08
C GLN A 151 -8.92 4.88 21.06
N LEU A 152 -7.78 5.55 20.90
CA LEU A 152 -6.67 5.14 20.06
C LEU A 152 -6.22 3.68 20.36
N SER A 153 -6.40 3.23 21.61
CA SER A 153 -6.11 1.87 22.08
C SER A 153 -6.90 0.79 21.34
N SER A 154 -8.19 1.00 21.08
CA SER A 154 -9.03 0.02 20.36
C SER A 154 -8.57 -0.15 18.90
N PHE A 155 -8.20 0.96 18.25
CA PHE A 155 -7.66 0.93 16.90
C PHE A 155 -6.30 0.22 16.84
N THR A 156 -5.39 0.50 17.78
CA THR A 156 -4.10 -0.21 17.86
C THR A 156 -4.26 -1.69 18.15
N ASN A 157 -5.23 -2.07 18.99
CA ASN A 157 -5.52 -3.47 19.29
C ASN A 157 -6.04 -4.22 18.06
N ALA A 158 -6.87 -3.58 17.24
CA ALA A 158 -7.34 -4.18 15.99
C ALA A 158 -6.18 -4.45 15.01
N ILE A 159 -5.25 -3.49 14.87
CA ILE A 159 -4.05 -3.68 14.06
C ILE A 159 -3.19 -4.82 14.61
N LEU A 160 -2.94 -4.85 15.92
CA LEU A 160 -2.14 -5.91 16.57
C LEU A 160 -2.80 -7.29 16.42
N TYR A 161 -4.12 -7.37 16.57
CA TYR A 161 -4.86 -8.62 16.37
C TYR A 161 -4.75 -9.11 14.93
N ASN A 162 -5.08 -8.24 13.96
CA ASN A 162 -5.05 -8.61 12.53
C ASN A 162 -3.63 -8.98 12.09
N THR A 163 -2.61 -8.22 12.51
CA THR A 163 -1.21 -8.54 12.21
C THR A 163 -0.79 -9.88 12.81
N LYS A 164 -1.15 -10.16 14.07
CA LYS A 164 -0.87 -11.44 14.72
C LYS A 164 -1.54 -12.60 14.00
N LEU A 165 -2.82 -12.46 13.64
CA LEU A 165 -3.60 -13.48 12.92
C LEU A 165 -2.95 -13.81 11.58
N ILE A 166 -2.56 -12.78 10.82
CA ILE A 166 -1.94 -12.97 9.51
C ILE A 166 -0.56 -13.62 9.66
N LEU A 167 0.27 -13.16 10.61
CA LEU A 167 1.59 -13.75 10.85
C LEU A 167 1.51 -15.20 11.32
N SER A 168 0.58 -15.55 12.21
CA SER A 168 0.42 -16.93 12.68
C SER A 168 0.03 -17.89 11.56
N ASN A 169 -0.75 -17.41 10.59
CA ASN A 169 -1.09 -18.20 9.40
C ASN A 169 0.12 -18.30 8.46
N ILE A 170 0.78 -17.17 8.17
CA ILE A 170 1.97 -17.16 7.30
C ILE A 170 3.05 -18.07 7.87
N PHE A 171 3.24 -18.20 9.18
CA PHE A 171 4.32 -19.02 9.76
C PHE A 171 3.82 -20.34 10.39
N SER A 172 2.70 -20.89 9.95
CA SER A 172 2.19 -22.15 10.48
C SER A 172 3.07 -23.36 10.07
N SER A 173 3.49 -24.16 11.05
CA SER A 173 4.37 -25.33 10.82
C SER A 173 3.74 -26.41 9.92
N SER A 174 2.41 -26.47 9.88
CA SER A 174 1.64 -27.39 9.06
C SER A 174 1.86 -27.25 7.55
N ASN A 175 2.34 -26.10 7.08
CA ASN A 175 2.46 -25.78 5.66
C ASN A 175 3.89 -25.79 5.12
N LEU A 176 4.89 -26.08 5.97
CA LEU A 176 6.31 -26.05 5.60
C LEU A 176 6.69 -27.04 4.48
N THR A 177 5.92 -28.11 4.32
CA THR A 177 6.11 -29.12 3.26
C THR A 177 5.43 -28.75 1.94
N ASN A 178 4.56 -27.74 1.93
CA ASN A 178 3.78 -27.37 0.75
C ASN A 178 4.55 -26.40 -0.15
N ILE A 179 4.84 -26.81 -1.38
CA ILE A 179 5.58 -25.98 -2.34
C ILE A 179 4.79 -24.73 -2.77
N GLY A 180 3.46 -24.83 -2.84
CA GLY A 180 2.58 -23.71 -3.18
C GLY A 180 2.58 -22.62 -2.10
N TYR A 181 2.76 -23.01 -0.84
CA TYR A 181 2.94 -22.08 0.27
C TYR A 181 4.24 -21.27 0.14
N TRP A 182 5.37 -21.92 -0.17
CA TRP A 182 6.64 -21.23 -0.40
C TRP A 182 6.62 -20.33 -1.64
N PHE A 183 6.01 -20.79 -2.73
CA PHE A 183 5.79 -19.96 -3.92
C PHE A 183 4.97 -18.71 -3.58
N SER A 184 3.94 -18.86 -2.75
CA SER A 184 3.11 -17.73 -2.34
C SER A 184 3.84 -16.75 -1.42
N ILE A 185 4.67 -17.23 -0.50
CA ILE A 185 5.56 -16.37 0.30
C ILE A 185 6.48 -15.57 -0.63
N TYR A 186 7.08 -16.23 -1.62
CA TYR A 186 7.92 -15.56 -2.60
C TYR A 186 7.15 -14.47 -3.36
N VAL A 187 5.92 -14.75 -3.80
CA VAL A 187 5.04 -13.77 -4.45
C VAL A 187 4.75 -12.58 -3.53
N ILE A 188 4.37 -12.83 -2.27
CA ILE A 188 4.10 -11.79 -1.26
C ILE A 188 5.34 -10.92 -1.04
N ILE A 189 6.53 -11.53 -0.92
CA ILE A 189 7.79 -10.80 -0.77
C ILE A 189 8.08 -9.97 -2.02
N SER A 190 7.90 -10.53 -3.22
CA SER A 190 8.10 -9.80 -4.47
C SER A 190 7.19 -8.58 -4.57
N ILE A 191 5.89 -8.72 -4.27
CA ILE A 191 4.94 -7.61 -4.24
C ILE A 191 5.33 -6.58 -3.17
N THR A 192 5.64 -7.04 -1.96
CA THR A 192 6.04 -6.17 -0.84
C THR A 192 7.23 -5.29 -1.20
N LEU A 193 8.28 -5.88 -1.79
CA LEU A 193 9.50 -5.16 -2.19
C LEU A 193 9.26 -4.12 -3.29
N HIS A 194 8.17 -4.23 -4.06
CA HIS A 194 7.90 -3.37 -5.21
C HIS A 194 6.64 -2.53 -5.10
N MET A 195 5.79 -2.69 -4.09
CA MET A 195 4.67 -1.77 -3.83
C MET A 195 5.10 -0.40 -3.26
N THR A 196 6.40 -0.14 -3.20
CA THR A 196 6.99 1.12 -2.72
C THR A 196 6.74 2.29 -3.66
N ILE A 197 6.51 3.47 -3.11
CA ILE A 197 6.35 4.70 -3.89
C ILE A 197 7.72 5.20 -4.37
N SER A 198 7.87 5.38 -5.69
CA SER A 198 9.04 6.01 -6.29
C SER A 198 8.98 7.54 -6.16
N LYS A 199 10.06 8.24 -6.50
CA LYS A 199 10.05 9.71 -6.48
C LYS A 199 9.01 10.27 -7.47
N ALA A 200 8.93 9.72 -8.68
CA ALA A 200 7.96 10.16 -9.67
C ALA A 200 6.51 9.92 -9.21
N ASP A 201 6.26 8.80 -8.54
CA ASP A 201 4.95 8.48 -7.98
C ASP A 201 4.56 9.46 -6.87
N PHE A 202 5.51 9.82 -6.01
CA PHE A 202 5.30 10.81 -4.96
C PHE A 202 5.03 12.21 -5.55
N ASP A 203 5.81 12.64 -6.54
CA ASP A 203 5.64 13.93 -7.21
C ASP A 203 4.26 14.00 -7.90
N ASN A 204 3.84 12.92 -8.57
CA ASN A 204 2.50 12.80 -9.12
C ASN A 204 1.43 12.84 -8.02
N ALA A 205 1.61 12.08 -6.94
CA ALA A 205 0.65 12.06 -5.85
C ALA A 205 0.47 13.45 -5.21
N PHE A 206 1.59 14.15 -5.00
CA PHE A 206 1.63 15.48 -4.42
C PHE A 206 0.87 16.51 -5.27
N SER A 207 0.90 16.39 -6.61
CA SER A 207 0.16 17.29 -7.49
C SER A 207 -1.36 17.23 -7.32
N GLY A 208 -1.90 16.08 -6.92
CA GLY A 208 -3.34 15.90 -6.63
C GLY A 208 -3.72 16.08 -5.16
N PHE A 209 -2.73 16.18 -4.26
CA PHE A 209 -2.94 16.13 -2.81
C PHE A 209 -3.80 17.28 -2.29
N ALA A 210 -3.50 18.52 -2.68
CA ALA A 210 -4.25 19.69 -2.21
C ALA A 210 -5.74 19.64 -2.61
N LEU A 211 -6.02 19.17 -3.83
CA LEU A 211 -7.40 19.02 -4.29
C LEU A 211 -8.12 17.90 -3.51
N LEU A 212 -7.42 16.81 -3.21
CA LEU A 212 -7.96 15.71 -2.42
C LEU A 212 -8.35 16.15 -1.00
N GLU A 213 -7.54 16.97 -0.34
CA GLU A 213 -7.88 17.53 0.98
C GLU A 213 -9.17 18.37 0.93
N VAL A 214 -9.33 19.20 -0.10
CA VAL A 214 -10.56 19.98 -0.30
C VAL A 214 -11.75 19.04 -0.52
N ILE A 215 -11.61 17.99 -1.33
CA ILE A 215 -12.68 17.02 -1.58
C ILE A 215 -13.08 16.30 -0.29
N ILE A 216 -12.13 15.81 0.51
CA ILE A 216 -12.41 15.12 1.77
C ILE A 216 -13.13 16.06 2.74
N PHE A 217 -12.68 17.31 2.85
CA PHE A 217 -13.33 18.29 3.71
C PHE A 217 -14.76 18.59 3.26
N VAL A 218 -14.99 18.76 1.96
CA VAL A 218 -16.34 18.97 1.39
C VAL A 218 -17.24 17.76 1.64
N ILE A 219 -16.74 16.53 1.46
CA ILE A 219 -17.50 15.31 1.75
C ILE A 219 -17.89 15.24 3.23
N ALA A 220 -16.95 15.52 4.14
CA ALA A 220 -17.21 15.55 5.59
C ALA A 220 -18.21 16.65 5.97
N MET A 221 -18.18 17.80 5.29
CA MET A 221 -19.20 18.85 5.49
C MET A 221 -20.58 18.40 5.01
N LEU A 222 -20.68 17.84 3.79
CA LEU A 222 -21.95 17.41 3.22
C LEU A 222 -22.57 16.26 4.02
N SER A 223 -21.77 15.29 4.48
CA SER A 223 -22.28 14.18 5.31
C SER A 223 -22.95 14.68 6.59
N ASN A 224 -22.34 15.67 7.24
CA ASN A 224 -22.86 16.30 8.46
C ASN A 224 -24.07 17.20 8.20
N VAL A 225 -24.14 17.89 7.07
CA VAL A 225 -25.27 18.78 6.73
C VAL A 225 -26.53 17.97 6.40
N PHE A 226 -26.39 16.85 5.69
CA PHE A 226 -27.51 16.00 5.28
C PHE A 226 -27.87 14.91 6.29
N ASP A 227 -27.22 14.91 7.45
CA ASP A 227 -27.37 13.88 8.51
C ASP A 227 -27.26 12.45 7.95
N LEU A 228 -26.41 12.28 6.92
CA LEU A 228 -26.14 11.02 6.27
C LEU A 228 -25.38 10.13 7.26
N ASN A 229 -26.09 9.31 8.04
CA ASN A 229 -25.60 8.39 9.09
C ASN A 229 -24.07 8.46 9.28
N ASN A 230 -23.59 9.58 9.84
CA ASN A 230 -22.18 9.98 9.69
C ASN A 230 -21.25 9.00 10.44
N ASN A 231 -21.81 8.39 11.48
CA ASN A 231 -21.21 7.29 12.23
C ASN A 231 -20.95 6.07 11.34
N ALA A 232 -21.81 5.74 10.37
CA ALA A 232 -21.60 4.62 9.47
C ALA A 232 -20.45 4.90 8.47
N MET A 233 -20.35 6.12 7.94
CA MET A 233 -19.24 6.47 7.03
C MET A 233 -17.89 6.41 7.74
N LEU A 234 -17.79 7.04 8.92
CA LEU A 234 -16.57 6.99 9.72
C LEU A 234 -16.27 5.56 10.23
N ASN A 235 -17.32 4.83 10.60
CA ASN A 235 -17.47 3.37 10.61
C ASN A 235 -16.55 2.68 9.58
N ASN A 236 -16.97 2.79 8.32
CA ASN A 236 -16.33 2.12 7.19
C ASN A 236 -14.88 2.58 6.98
N VAL A 237 -14.59 3.88 7.15
CA VAL A 237 -13.22 4.38 7.04
C VAL A 237 -12.30 3.73 8.07
N LYS A 238 -12.73 3.62 9.33
CA LYS A 238 -11.97 2.95 10.40
C LYS A 238 -11.72 1.47 10.09
N GLN A 239 -12.69 0.77 9.49
CA GLN A 239 -12.52 -0.63 9.11
C GLN A 239 -11.50 -0.81 7.99
N ILE A 240 -11.66 -0.03 6.92
CA ILE A 240 -10.77 -0.11 5.76
C ILE A 240 -9.35 0.26 6.19
N SER A 241 -9.21 1.30 7.03
CA SER A 241 -7.90 1.73 7.52
C SER A 241 -7.25 0.70 8.45
N SER A 242 -7.99 0.03 9.33
CA SER A 242 -7.39 -0.96 10.24
C SER A 242 -6.81 -2.16 9.48
N ILE A 243 -7.51 -2.63 8.45
CA ILE A 243 -7.04 -3.72 7.58
C ILE A 243 -5.85 -3.27 6.76
N LEU A 244 -5.97 -2.15 6.05
CA LEU A 244 -4.88 -1.60 5.25
C LEU A 244 -3.61 -1.43 6.10
N LEU A 245 -3.75 -0.85 7.29
CA LEU A 245 -2.65 -0.60 8.19
C LEU A 245 -2.04 -1.88 8.76
N SER A 246 -2.87 -2.91 9.01
CA SER A 246 -2.37 -4.24 9.38
C SER A 246 -1.51 -4.86 8.28
N VAL A 247 -1.93 -4.73 7.01
CA VAL A 247 -1.19 -5.25 5.85
C VAL A 247 0.11 -4.48 5.62
N LEU A 248 0.07 -3.15 5.73
CA LEU A 248 1.27 -2.32 5.68
C LEU A 248 2.26 -2.67 6.80
N PHE A 249 1.78 -2.98 8.00
CA PHE A 249 2.63 -3.42 9.10
C PHE A 249 3.26 -4.81 8.83
N ILE A 250 2.52 -5.74 8.25
CA ILE A 250 3.07 -7.04 7.82
C ILE A 250 4.12 -6.85 6.74
N ALA A 251 3.84 -6.01 5.74
CA ALA A 251 4.81 -5.66 4.71
C ALA A 251 6.08 -5.04 5.31
N PHE A 252 5.95 -4.20 6.35
CA PHE A 252 7.09 -3.67 7.09
C PHE A 252 7.91 -4.77 7.75
N ILE A 253 7.27 -5.73 8.41
CA ILE A 253 7.97 -6.89 9.01
C ILE A 253 8.68 -7.70 7.92
N MET A 254 8.02 -7.96 6.79
CA MET A 254 8.61 -8.70 5.65
C MET A 254 9.79 -7.95 5.05
N PHE A 255 9.70 -6.63 4.90
CA PHE A 255 10.84 -5.79 4.52
C PHE A 255 11.99 -5.93 5.51
N GLY A 256 11.71 -5.94 6.81
CA GLY A 256 12.71 -6.15 7.86
C GLY A 256 13.43 -7.49 7.72
N ILE A 257 12.68 -8.57 7.51
CA ILE A 257 13.22 -9.92 7.30
C ILE A 257 14.13 -9.94 6.06
N VAL A 258 13.64 -9.44 4.91
CA VAL A 258 14.43 -9.39 3.67
C VAL A 258 15.67 -8.51 3.82
N TYR A 259 15.56 -7.38 4.53
CA TYR A 259 16.69 -6.51 4.80
C TYR A 259 17.79 -7.24 5.59
N VAL A 260 17.42 -7.92 6.68
CA VAL A 260 18.37 -8.71 7.49
C VAL A 260 19.00 -9.85 6.67
N LEU A 261 18.19 -10.61 5.94
CA LEU A 261 18.69 -11.70 5.08
C LEU A 261 19.65 -11.18 4.01
N SER A 262 19.29 -10.10 3.33
CA SER A 262 20.15 -9.48 2.32
C SER A 262 21.46 -8.96 2.91
N TYR A 263 21.43 -8.43 4.14
CA TYR A 263 22.63 -7.97 4.85
C TYR A 263 23.54 -9.14 5.24
N ILE A 264 22.99 -10.23 5.75
CA ILE A 264 23.75 -11.45 6.07
C ILE A 264 24.41 -12.00 4.81
N MET A 265 23.66 -12.13 3.71
CA MET A 265 24.20 -12.57 2.42
C MET A 265 25.34 -11.66 1.95
N TYR A 266 25.17 -10.34 2.07
CA TYR A 266 26.21 -9.38 1.73
C TYR A 266 27.51 -9.59 2.53
N ARG A 267 27.41 -9.92 3.82
CA ARG A 267 28.55 -10.14 4.72
C ARG A 267 29.22 -11.51 4.56
N ILE A 268 28.52 -12.50 4.01
CA ILE A 268 29.08 -13.84 3.78
C ILE A 268 29.79 -13.90 2.41
N LEU A 269 29.25 -13.20 1.41
CA LEU A 269 29.73 -13.26 0.02
C LEU A 269 30.80 -12.22 -0.33
N ASN A 270 31.03 -11.21 0.53
CA ASN A 270 32.10 -10.21 0.41
C ASN A 270 32.89 -10.12 1.71
#